data_AF-R1DFN4-F1
#
_entry.id   AF-R1DFN4-F1
#
_cell.length_a   1.000
_cell.length_b   1.000
_cell.length_c   1.000
_cell.angle_alpha   90.00
_cell.angle_beta   90.00
_cell.angle_gamma   90.00
#
_symmetry.space_group_name_H-M   'P 1'
#
loop_
_entity.id
_entity.type
_entity.pdbx_description
1 polymer ?
#
loop_
_entity_poly.entity_id
_entity_poly.type
_entity_poly.pdbx_seq_one_letter_code
_entity_poly.pdbx_strand_id
1 'polypeptide(L)'
;MWEQLARTSAGTLIAYKLATGGLKRGSLQRDGAAAAFVVGLLSFSCSIRCGVTLLFFYKSGSMLTRVGADVKRKVEEGYAAEGQRGAAQVLACSAVGVAAAVLRRALVGPDAPLDFSDLASAGNRLTLAYVSFFACCAGDTWASELGVLSASPPRIITQPWRTAPAGTNGGVSALGARF
;
A
#
# COMPACT_ATOMS: atom_id res chain seq x y z
N MET A 1 -26.06 13.67 9.25
CA MET A 1 -24.97 14.37 9.97
C MET A 1 -24.27 13.44 10.97
N TRP A 2 -25.01 12.73 11.84
CA TRP A 2 -24.42 11.79 12.80
C TRP A 2 -23.58 10.67 12.19
N GLU A 3 -24.00 10.08 11.08
CA GLU A 3 -23.21 9.03 10.41
C GLU A 3 -21.87 9.53 9.89
N GLN A 4 -21.80 10.77 9.39
CA GLN A 4 -20.52 11.34 8.94
C GLN A 4 -19.58 11.58 10.11
N LEU A 5 -20.10 12.09 11.24
CA LEU A 5 -19.33 12.30 12.46
C LEU A 5 -18.86 10.98 13.09
N ALA A 6 -19.72 9.96 13.09
CA ALA A 6 -19.36 8.62 13.55
C ALA A 6 -18.28 7.99 12.66
N ARG A 7 -18.39 8.13 11.32
CA ARG A 7 -17.39 7.63 10.39
C ARG A 7 -16.05 8.35 10.52
N THR A 8 -16.05 9.69 10.57
CA THR A 8 -14.81 10.46 10.69
C THR A 8 -14.14 10.17 12.02
N SER A 9 -14.88 10.14 13.13
CA SER A 9 -14.32 9.80 14.45
C SER A 9 -13.76 8.38 14.50
N ALA A 10 -14.48 7.38 14.00
CA ALA A 10 -13.98 6.01 13.89
C ALA A 10 -12.73 5.94 12.99
N GLY A 11 -12.75 6.64 11.85
CA GLY A 11 -11.64 6.78 10.94
C GLY A 11 -10.41 7.42 11.56
N THR A 12 -10.59 8.49 12.34
CA THR A 12 -9.51 9.15 13.10
C THR A 12 -8.88 8.20 14.10
N LEU A 13 -9.69 7.47 14.88
CA LEU A 13 -9.19 6.50 15.85
C LEU A 13 -8.41 5.36 15.18
N ILE A 14 -8.89 4.86 14.05
CA ILE A 14 -8.19 3.82 13.27
C ILE A 14 -6.88 4.39 12.72
N ALA A 15 -6.90 5.53 12.05
CA ALA A 15 -5.70 6.17 11.49
C ALA A 15 -4.65 6.45 12.57
N TYR A 16 -5.07 6.91 13.75
CA TYR A 16 -4.20 7.13 14.89
C TYR A 16 -3.55 5.83 15.39
N LYS A 17 -4.34 4.75 15.54
CA LYS A 17 -3.82 3.42 15.92
C LYS A 17 -2.84 2.85 14.89
N LEU A 18 -3.08 3.08 13.60
CA LEU A 18 -2.16 2.66 12.54
C LEU A 18 -0.85 3.43 12.58
N ALA A 19 -0.91 4.77 12.67
CA ALA A 19 0.27 5.62 12.73
C ALA A 19 1.14 5.30 13.96
N THR A 20 0.53 5.20 15.14
CA THR A 20 1.22 4.83 16.38
C THR A 20 1.74 3.40 16.36
N GLY A 21 0.96 2.46 15.79
CA GLY A 21 1.40 1.07 15.60
C GLY A 21 2.58 0.95 14.66
N GLY A 22 2.62 1.76 13.59
CA GLY A 22 3.73 1.83 12.64
C GLY A 22 5.01 2.37 13.27
N LEU A 23 4.90 3.41 14.11
CA LEU A 23 6.01 3.93 14.91
C LEU A 23 6.56 2.89 15.89
N LYS A 24 5.68 2.26 16.68
CA LYS A 24 6.09 1.27 17.70
C LYS A 24 6.79 0.06 17.10
N ARG A 25 6.40 -0.34 15.88
CA ARG A 25 7.01 -1.47 15.15
C ARG A 25 8.25 -1.06 14.35
N GLY A 26 8.66 0.21 14.40
CA GLY A 26 9.77 0.73 13.61
C GLY A 26 9.55 0.64 12.10
N SER A 27 8.29 0.53 11.64
CA SER A 27 7.96 0.43 10.22
C SER A 27 7.87 1.82 9.55
N LEU A 28 7.54 2.86 10.33
CA LEU A 28 7.47 4.24 9.88
C LEU A 28 8.35 5.15 10.72
N GLN A 29 8.91 6.16 10.07
CA GLN A 29 9.54 7.31 10.73
C GLN A 29 8.48 8.24 11.34
N ARG A 30 8.90 9.22 12.16
CA ARG A 30 7.98 10.17 12.81
C ARG A 30 7.18 11.01 11.81
N ASP A 31 7.84 11.49 10.77
CA ASP A 31 7.23 12.19 9.64
C ASP A 31 6.32 11.26 8.82
N GLY A 32 6.76 10.02 8.57
CA GLY A 32 5.97 8.98 7.89
C GLY A 32 4.67 8.66 8.61
N ALA A 33 4.71 8.58 9.94
CA ALA A 33 3.52 8.32 10.76
C ALA A 33 2.53 9.49 10.72
N ALA A 34 3.01 10.74 10.70
CA ALA A 34 2.16 11.91 10.52
C ALA A 34 1.48 11.89 9.14
N ALA A 35 2.24 11.59 8.08
CA ALA A 35 1.68 11.43 6.74
C ALA A 35 0.64 10.30 6.68
N ALA A 36 0.93 9.14 7.27
CA ALA A 36 0.02 8.00 7.31
C ALA A 36 -1.28 8.32 8.08
N PHE A 37 -1.19 9.11 9.15
CA PHE A 37 -2.37 9.60 9.87
C PHE A 37 -3.25 10.47 8.99
N VAL A 38 -2.68 11.44 8.27
CA VAL A 38 -3.43 12.33 7.36
C VAL A 38 -4.08 11.54 6.22
N VAL A 39 -3.33 10.63 5.60
CA VAL A 39 -3.83 9.75 4.53
C VAL A 39 -4.97 8.87 5.01
N GLY A 40 -4.84 8.27 6.19
CA GLY A 40 -5.89 7.48 6.83
C GLY A 40 -7.12 8.31 7.13
N LEU A 41 -6.95 9.46 7.78
CA LEU A 41 -8.02 10.39 8.11
C LEU A 41 -8.82 10.80 6.87
N LEU A 42 -8.14 11.22 5.81
CA LEU A 42 -8.78 11.62 4.56
C LEU A 42 -9.51 10.47 3.89
N SER A 43 -8.89 9.28 3.82
CA SER A 43 -9.50 8.11 3.18
C SER A 43 -10.79 7.68 3.89
N PHE A 44 -10.77 7.57 5.23
CA PHE A 44 -11.97 7.25 6.01
C PHE A 44 -13.01 8.36 6.03
N SER A 45 -12.58 9.62 6.01
CA SER A 45 -13.51 10.77 5.96
C SER A 45 -14.25 10.82 4.63
N CYS A 46 -13.57 10.43 3.53
CA CYS A 46 -14.15 10.42 2.20
C CYS A 46 -15.14 9.28 1.98
N SER A 47 -14.77 8.05 2.37
CA SER A 47 -15.57 6.84 2.15
C SER A 47 -15.09 5.71 3.05
N ILE A 48 -16.02 4.95 3.62
CA ILE A 48 -15.64 3.76 4.42
C ILE A 48 -14.90 2.72 3.56
N ARG A 49 -15.28 2.60 2.28
CA ARG A 49 -14.65 1.68 1.32
C ARG A 49 -13.18 2.04 1.09
N CYS A 50 -12.89 3.32 0.89
CA CYS A 50 -11.51 3.80 0.74
C CYS A 50 -10.68 3.48 1.98
N GLY A 51 -11.22 3.73 3.18
CA GLY A 51 -10.55 3.38 4.44
C GLY A 51 -10.26 1.90 4.59
N VAL A 52 -11.21 1.02 4.23
CA VAL A 52 -11.01 -0.44 4.28
C VAL A 52 -9.98 -0.91 3.26
N THR A 53 -9.98 -0.39 2.04
CA THR A 53 -8.96 -0.71 1.03
C THR A 53 -7.56 -0.30 1.48
N LEU A 54 -7.41 0.92 2.04
CA LEU A 54 -6.14 1.38 2.60
C LEU A 54 -5.66 0.50 3.76
N LEU A 55 -6.57 0.10 4.66
CA LEU A 55 -6.27 -0.83 5.75
C LEU A 55 -5.77 -2.17 5.23
N PHE A 56 -6.44 -2.71 4.22
CA PHE A 56 -6.06 -3.98 3.60
C PHE A 56 -4.67 -3.89 2.98
N PHE A 57 -4.38 -2.84 2.22
CA PHE A 57 -3.05 -2.58 1.67
C PHE A 57 -1.98 -2.48 2.77
N TYR A 58 -2.22 -1.69 3.81
CA TYR A 58 -1.26 -1.49 4.89
C TYR A 58 -0.99 -2.78 5.67
N LYS A 59 -2.04 -3.50 6.05
CA LYS A 59 -1.91 -4.73 6.85
C LYS A 59 -1.27 -5.85 6.05
N SER A 60 -1.68 -6.04 4.79
CA SER A 60 -1.09 -7.06 3.92
C SER A 60 0.38 -6.76 3.65
N GLY A 61 0.73 -5.53 3.26
CA GLY A 61 2.12 -5.11 3.08
C GLY A 61 2.96 -5.24 4.34
N SER A 62 2.45 -4.81 5.51
CA SER A 62 3.20 -4.93 6.77
C SER A 62 3.45 -6.38 7.20
N MET A 63 2.51 -7.29 6.93
CA MET A 63 2.71 -8.72 7.17
C MET A 63 3.75 -9.31 6.23
N LEU A 64 3.68 -8.99 4.94
CA LEU A 64 4.64 -9.48 3.94
C LEU A 64 6.04 -8.96 4.19
N THR A 65 6.21 -7.67 4.50
CA THR A 65 7.53 -7.11 4.84
C THR A 65 8.16 -7.76 6.06
N ARG A 66 7.36 -8.17 7.05
CA ARG A 66 7.88 -8.90 8.21
C ARG A 66 8.35 -10.30 7.83
N VAL A 67 7.54 -11.04 7.07
CA VAL A 67 7.90 -12.39 6.59
C VAL A 67 9.11 -12.33 5.66
N GLY A 68 9.12 -11.38 4.72
CA GLY A 68 10.21 -11.12 3.79
C GLY A 68 11.51 -10.78 4.51
N ALA A 69 11.48 -9.90 5.51
CA ALA A 69 12.66 -9.56 6.31
C ALA A 69 13.26 -10.77 7.06
N ASP A 70 12.43 -11.65 7.63
CA ASP A 70 12.90 -12.85 8.33
C ASP A 70 13.56 -13.87 7.38
N VAL A 71 13.14 -13.90 6.12
CA VAL A 71 13.71 -14.77 5.08
C VAL A 71 14.97 -14.15 4.48
N LYS A 72 14.94 -12.86 4.11
CA LYS A 72 16.09 -12.10 3.58
C LYS A 72 17.28 -12.18 4.55
N ARG A 73 17.04 -12.06 5.86
CA ARG A 73 18.07 -12.22 6.90
C ARG A 73 18.75 -13.61 6.91
N LYS A 74 18.07 -14.66 6.45
CA LYS A 74 18.61 -16.03 6.39
C LYS A 74 19.33 -16.32 5.07
N VAL A 75 18.94 -15.63 3.99
CA VAL A 75 19.42 -15.89 2.63
C VAL A 75 20.62 -14.99 2.28
N GLU A 76 20.66 -13.76 2.79
CA GLU A 76 21.72 -12.79 2.49
C GLU A 76 22.66 -12.59 3.70
N GLU A 77 23.91 -13.02 3.56
CA GLU A 77 24.98 -12.63 4.48
C GLU A 77 25.23 -11.13 4.37
N GLY A 78 24.82 -10.36 5.39
CA GLY A 78 24.96 -8.90 5.42
C GLY A 78 23.70 -8.11 5.10
N TYR A 79 22.50 -8.72 5.20
CA TYR A 79 21.22 -8.04 4.99
C TYR A 79 21.14 -6.69 5.72
N ALA A 80 21.13 -5.59 4.95
CA ALA A 80 20.79 -4.28 5.44
C ALA A 80 19.27 -4.17 5.50
N ALA A 81 18.71 -4.11 6.70
CA ALA A 81 17.27 -3.94 6.88
C ALA A 81 16.78 -2.74 6.05
N GLU A 82 15.79 -2.98 5.18
CA GLU A 82 15.11 -1.91 4.46
C GLU A 82 14.64 -0.86 5.48
N GLY A 83 15.08 0.39 5.28
CA GLY A 83 14.90 1.47 6.25
C GLY A 83 13.43 1.80 6.53
N GLN A 84 13.20 2.49 7.66
CA GLN A 84 11.86 2.95 8.05
C GLN A 84 11.24 3.83 6.95
N ARG A 85 9.96 3.62 6.63
CA ARG A 85 9.27 4.40 5.59
C ARG A 85 9.04 5.84 6.06
N GLY A 86 9.62 6.80 5.34
CA GLY A 86 9.47 8.24 5.60
C GLY A 86 8.21 8.85 4.98
N ALA A 87 7.95 10.14 5.26
CA ALA A 87 6.78 10.84 4.74
C ALA A 87 6.72 10.87 3.21
N ALA A 88 7.86 11.09 2.55
CA ALA A 88 7.92 11.13 1.09
C ALA A 88 7.46 9.81 0.45
N GLN A 89 7.88 8.67 1.01
CA GLN A 89 7.46 7.35 0.53
C GLN A 89 5.98 7.11 0.79
N VAL A 90 5.47 7.47 1.98
CA VAL A 90 4.05 7.34 2.30
C VAL A 90 3.19 8.18 1.35
N LEU A 91 3.57 9.44 1.11
CA LEU A 91 2.85 10.34 0.21
C LEU A 91 2.95 9.88 -1.25
N ALA A 92 4.12 9.44 -1.72
CA ALA A 92 4.27 8.89 -3.06
C ALA A 92 3.33 7.70 -3.30
N CYS A 93 3.19 6.82 -2.31
CA CYS A 93 2.33 5.63 -2.38
C CYS A 93 0.86 5.89 -2.01
N SER A 94 0.42 7.14 -1.82
CA SER A 94 -0.97 7.40 -1.39
C SER A 94 -1.61 8.69 -1.91
N ALA A 95 -0.84 9.71 -2.29
CA ALA A 95 -1.36 11.02 -2.63
C ALA A 95 -2.35 10.99 -3.80
N VAL A 96 -2.03 10.26 -4.87
CA VAL A 96 -2.91 10.11 -6.04
C VAL A 96 -4.21 9.39 -5.67
N GLY A 97 -4.12 8.31 -4.90
CA GLY A 97 -5.29 7.62 -4.37
C GLY A 97 -6.16 8.55 -3.51
N VAL A 98 -5.57 9.22 -2.53
CA VAL A 98 -6.29 10.15 -1.65
C VAL A 98 -6.94 11.29 -2.44
N ALA A 99 -6.26 11.86 -3.43
CA ALA A 99 -6.82 12.88 -4.31
C ALA A 99 -8.04 12.37 -5.06
N ALA A 100 -8.00 11.14 -5.59
CA ALA A 100 -9.16 10.52 -6.24
C ALA A 100 -10.34 10.32 -5.28
N ALA A 101 -10.08 9.93 -4.02
CA ALA A 101 -11.11 9.78 -2.99
C ALA A 101 -11.76 11.12 -2.62
N VAL A 102 -10.95 12.17 -2.47
CA VAL A 102 -11.43 13.53 -2.17
C VAL A 102 -12.28 14.07 -3.32
N LEU A 103 -11.80 13.92 -4.57
CA LEU A 103 -12.53 14.35 -5.75
C LEU A 103 -13.85 13.59 -5.91
N ARG A 104 -13.87 12.27 -5.66
CA ARG A 104 -15.11 11.49 -5.67
C ARG A 104 -16.12 12.03 -4.67
N ARG A 105 -15.68 12.32 -3.43
CA ARG A 105 -16.55 12.89 -2.40
C ARG A 105 -17.09 14.26 -2.80
N ALA A 106 -16.28 15.10 -3.44
CA ALA A 106 -16.71 16.42 -3.90
C ALA A 106 -17.77 16.33 -5.01
N LEU A 107 -17.64 15.38 -5.94
CA LEU A 107 -18.51 15.26 -7.11
C LEU A 107 -19.82 14.51 -6.84
N VAL A 108 -19.77 13.41 -6.09
CA VAL A 108 -20.91 12.48 -5.93
C VAL A 108 -21.34 12.34 -4.46
N GLY A 109 -20.64 12.99 -3.55
CA GLY A 109 -20.92 12.91 -2.12
C GLY A 109 -20.30 11.70 -1.43
N PRO A 110 -20.47 11.62 -0.10
CA PRO A 110 -19.94 10.54 0.71
C PRO A 110 -20.70 9.25 0.42
N ASP A 111 -19.95 8.19 0.18
CA ASP A 111 -20.46 6.85 0.06
C ASP A 111 -21.57 6.57 -0.98
N ALA A 112 -21.66 7.37 -2.05
CA ALA A 112 -22.60 7.12 -3.15
C ALA A 112 -22.57 5.66 -3.68
N PRO A 113 -23.71 5.10 -4.12
CA PRO A 113 -23.77 3.75 -4.67
C PRO A 113 -22.86 3.59 -5.88
N LEU A 114 -22.33 2.38 -6.07
CA LEU A 114 -21.60 2.03 -7.28
C LEU A 114 -22.61 1.54 -8.30
N ASP A 115 -22.76 2.26 -9.39
CA ASP A 115 -23.60 1.83 -10.49
C ASP A 115 -22.77 0.99 -11.47
N PHE A 116 -22.97 -0.32 -11.48
CA PHE A 116 -22.26 -1.22 -12.39
C PHE A 116 -22.80 -1.16 -13.82
N SER A 117 -23.94 -0.52 -14.06
CA SER A 117 -24.50 -0.31 -15.40
C SER A 117 -23.86 0.88 -16.12
N ASP A 118 -23.40 1.89 -15.36
CA ASP A 118 -22.64 3.03 -15.88
C ASP A 118 -21.26 3.16 -15.21
N LEU A 119 -20.32 2.32 -15.65
CA LEU A 119 -18.90 2.44 -15.30
C LEU A 119 -18.29 3.77 -15.79
N ALA A 120 -18.93 4.48 -16.73
CA ALA A 120 -18.47 5.77 -17.24
C ALA A 120 -18.90 6.95 -16.35
N SER A 121 -19.63 6.73 -15.25
CA SER A 121 -19.85 7.79 -14.29
C SER A 121 -18.52 8.22 -13.64
N ALA A 122 -18.33 9.54 -13.47
CA ALA A 122 -17.08 10.08 -12.93
C ALA A 122 -16.76 9.52 -11.52
N GLY A 123 -17.79 9.26 -10.71
CA GLY A 123 -17.63 8.66 -9.38
C GLY A 123 -17.09 7.23 -9.42
N ASN A 124 -17.57 6.39 -10.34
CA ASN A 124 -17.12 5.02 -10.48
C ASN A 124 -15.67 4.96 -10.96
N ARG A 125 -15.32 5.78 -11.98
CA ARG A 125 -13.92 5.91 -12.44
C ARG A 125 -12.97 6.30 -11.31
N LEU A 126 -13.34 7.25 -10.45
CA LEU A 126 -12.50 7.67 -9.33
C LEU A 126 -12.37 6.59 -8.25
N THR A 127 -13.40 5.77 -8.04
CA THR A 127 -13.30 4.61 -7.13
C THR A 127 -12.38 3.55 -7.69
N LEU A 128 -12.52 3.24 -8.97
CA LEU A 128 -11.64 2.30 -9.66
C LEU A 128 -10.21 2.81 -9.66
N ALA A 129 -9.98 4.11 -9.93
CA ALA A 129 -8.65 4.71 -9.84
C ALA A 129 -8.05 4.55 -8.43
N TYR A 130 -8.83 4.78 -7.37
CA TYR A 130 -8.38 4.55 -6.00
C TYR A 130 -7.95 3.11 -5.76
N VAL A 131 -8.83 2.15 -6.09
CA VAL A 131 -8.58 0.72 -5.85
C VAL A 131 -7.41 0.22 -6.71
N SER A 132 -7.37 0.57 -7.99
CA SER A 132 -6.29 0.19 -8.91
C SER A 132 -4.94 0.77 -8.49
N PHE A 133 -4.91 2.00 -7.98
CA PHE A 133 -3.69 2.61 -7.47
C PHE A 133 -3.13 1.83 -6.27
N PHE A 134 -3.96 1.55 -5.26
CA PHE A 134 -3.53 0.76 -4.11
C PHE A 134 -3.23 -0.71 -4.48
N ALA A 135 -3.92 -1.28 -5.46
CA ALA A 135 -3.61 -2.61 -5.98
C ALA A 135 -2.23 -2.64 -6.68
N CYS A 136 -1.88 -1.59 -7.42
CA CYS A 136 -0.55 -1.45 -8.04
C CYS A 136 0.55 -1.33 -6.97
N CYS A 137 0.37 -0.45 -5.98
CA CYS A 137 1.32 -0.33 -4.86
C CYS A 137 1.41 -1.62 -4.03
N ALA A 138 0.29 -2.33 -3.83
CA ALA A 138 0.27 -3.63 -3.17
C ALA A 138 1.05 -4.65 -3.98
N GLY A 139 0.81 -4.73 -5.29
CA GLY A 139 1.51 -5.65 -6.20
C GLY A 139 3.02 -5.44 -6.20
N ASP A 140 3.47 -4.18 -6.24
CA ASP A 140 4.90 -3.83 -6.14
C ASP A 140 5.51 -4.30 -4.81
N THR A 141 4.83 -4.04 -3.69
CA THR A 141 5.26 -4.49 -2.35
C THR A 141 5.23 -6.02 -2.24
N TRP A 142 4.20 -6.68 -2.78
CA TRP A 142 4.07 -8.13 -2.67
C TRP A 142 5.10 -8.85 -3.53
N ALA A 143 5.40 -8.31 -4.71
CA ALA A 143 6.40 -8.85 -5.60
C ALA A 143 7.80 -8.82 -4.98
N SER A 144 8.20 -7.71 -4.33
CA SER A 144 9.52 -7.63 -3.71
C SER A 144 9.68 -8.50 -2.46
N GLU A 145 8.60 -8.71 -1.69
CA GLU A 145 8.66 -9.50 -0.46
C GLU A 145 8.45 -11.00 -0.69
N LEU A 146 7.54 -11.39 -1.61
CA LEU A 146 7.33 -12.79 -1.98
C LEU A 146 8.37 -13.29 -2.98
N GLY A 147 9.03 -12.40 -3.73
CA GLY A 147 10.09 -12.77 -4.67
C GLY A 147 11.19 -13.57 -4.01
N VAL A 148 11.60 -13.16 -2.82
CA VAL A 148 12.63 -13.83 -2.02
C VAL A 148 12.28 -15.27 -1.65
N LEU A 149 10.99 -15.61 -1.58
CA LEU A 149 10.52 -16.98 -1.31
C LEU A 149 10.51 -17.88 -2.55
N SER A 150 10.78 -17.35 -3.75
CA SER A 150 10.78 -18.13 -4.98
C SER A 150 11.97 -19.08 -5.03
N ALA A 151 11.67 -20.38 -5.14
CA ALA A 151 12.68 -21.43 -5.29
C ALA A 151 13.41 -21.40 -6.65
N SER A 152 12.88 -20.66 -7.63
CA SER A 152 13.49 -20.54 -8.94
C SER A 152 14.49 -19.38 -8.98
N PRO A 153 15.73 -19.58 -9.48
CA PRO A 153 16.72 -18.53 -9.54
C PRO A 153 16.23 -17.37 -10.41
N PRO A 154 16.33 -16.10 -9.94
CA PRO A 154 15.92 -14.95 -10.73
C PRO A 154 16.70 -14.84 -12.04
N ARG A 155 16.04 -14.33 -13.07
CA ARG A 155 16.66 -13.98 -14.36
C ARG A 155 16.79 -12.47 -14.47
N ILE A 156 17.92 -12.00 -14.97
CA ILE A 156 18.15 -10.56 -15.17
C ILE A 156 17.28 -10.07 -16.34
N ILE A 157 16.53 -8.98 -16.16
CA ILE A 157 15.64 -8.44 -17.22
C ILE A 157 16.42 -8.13 -18.52
N THR A 158 17.64 -7.60 -18.41
CA THR A 158 18.48 -7.25 -19.57
C THR A 158 19.16 -8.46 -20.23
N GLN A 159 19.27 -9.58 -19.52
CA GLN A 159 19.90 -10.82 -20.00
C GLN A 159 19.10 -12.03 -19.50
N PRO A 160 17.93 -12.33 -20.09
CA PRO A 160 17.00 -13.34 -19.57
C PRO A 160 17.55 -14.78 -19.58
N TRP A 161 18.67 -15.02 -20.27
CA TRP A 161 19.42 -16.28 -20.24
C TRP A 161 20.37 -16.41 -19.03
N ARG A 162 20.64 -15.32 -18.30
CA ARG A 162 21.55 -15.32 -17.15
C ARG A 162 20.77 -15.39 -15.85
N THR A 163 21.10 -16.37 -15.01
CA THR A 163 20.61 -16.46 -13.64
C THR A 163 21.42 -15.54 -12.73
N ALA A 164 20.72 -14.86 -11.82
CA ALA A 164 21.32 -14.06 -10.77
C ALA A 164 21.07 -14.72 -9.41
N PRO A 165 21.92 -14.46 -8.40
CA PRO A 165 21.61 -14.79 -7.01
C PRO A 165 20.29 -14.15 -6.58
N ALA A 166 19.53 -14.84 -5.72
CA ALA A 166 18.36 -14.27 -5.05
C ALA A 166 18.78 -12.99 -4.31
N GLY A 167 18.01 -11.90 -4.45
CA GLY A 167 18.33 -10.59 -3.88
C GLY A 167 19.04 -9.61 -4.83
N THR A 168 19.31 -10.01 -6.09
CA THR A 168 19.92 -9.09 -7.07
C THR A 168 18.88 -8.12 -7.63
N ASN A 169 19.03 -6.83 -7.35
CA ASN A 169 18.20 -5.74 -7.90
C ASN A 169 17.99 -5.92 -9.42
N GLY A 170 16.75 -6.15 -9.84
CA GLY A 170 16.37 -6.27 -11.25
C GLY A 170 16.28 -7.71 -11.78
N GLY A 171 16.38 -8.69 -10.88
CA GLY A 171 16.06 -10.09 -11.16
C GLY A 171 14.55 -10.36 -11.11
N VAL A 172 14.00 -11.08 -12.09
CA VAL A 172 12.59 -11.51 -12.10
C VAL A 172 12.54 -13.03 -11.95
N SER A 173 11.79 -13.51 -10.95
CA SER A 173 11.48 -14.94 -10.80
C SER A 173 10.36 -15.40 -11.75
N ALA A 174 10.24 -16.71 -11.96
CA ALA A 174 9.13 -17.31 -12.71
C ALA A 174 7.73 -17.02 -12.10
N LEU A 175 7.67 -16.68 -10.81
CA LEU A 175 6.46 -16.22 -10.12
C LEU A 175 6.09 -14.76 -10.44
N GLY A 176 6.86 -14.06 -11.27
CA GLY A 176 6.65 -12.64 -11.62
C GLY A 176 7.08 -11.67 -10.52
N ALA A 177 7.76 -12.18 -9.50
CA ALA A 177 8.20 -11.42 -8.35
C ALA A 177 9.65 -10.93 -8.56
N ARG A 178 9.86 -9.61 -8.37
CA ARG A 178 11.16 -8.95 -8.52
C ARG A 178 11.99 -9.13 -7.25
N PHE A 179 13.29 -9.33 -7.41
CA PHE A 179 14.28 -9.28 -6.32
C PHE A 179 15.06 -7.96 -6.39
#